data_AF-X1D3P1-F1
#
_entry.id   AF-X1D3P1-F1
#
_cell.length_a   1.000
_cell.length_b   1.000
_cell.length_c   1.000
_cell.angle_alpha   90.00
_cell.angle_beta   90.00
_cell.angle_gamma   90.00
#
_symmetry.space_group_name_H-M   'P 1'
#
loop_
_entity.id
_entity.type
_entity.pdbx_description
1 polymer ?
#
loop_
_entity_poly.entity_id
_entity_poly.type
_entity_poly.pdbx_seq_one_letter_code
_entity_poly.pdbx_strand_id
1 'polypeptide(L)'
;MKPKPYVLSETNWKTVKDQEYEIAILPWGATEAHNFHLPYGIDNIQSDYIAIESAKIAWEKDVKAMVLPCVPFGVNTGQLDIKFCINMNPSTQHTVLMDV
;
A
#
# COMPACT_ATOMS: atom_id res chain seq x y z
N MET A 1 -1.50 13.45 -15.09
CA MET A 1 -1.03 12.15 -15.62
C MET A 1 -2.23 11.32 -16.03
N LYS A 2 -2.09 10.38 -16.97
CA LYS A 2 -3.15 9.40 -17.25
C LYS A 2 -3.18 8.36 -16.12
N PRO A 3 -4.37 7.97 -15.63
CA PRO A 3 -4.49 6.97 -14.57
C PRO A 3 -3.93 5.62 -15.01
N LYS A 4 -3.13 4.99 -14.15
CA LYS A 4 -2.56 3.66 -14.42
C LYS A 4 -3.63 2.57 -14.21
N PRO A 5 -3.86 1.66 -15.16
CA PRO A 5 -4.89 0.62 -15.03
C PRO A 5 -4.60 -0.43 -13.95
N TYR A 6 -3.37 -0.45 -13.43
CA TYR A 6 -2.87 -1.36 -12.40
C TYR A 6 -2.69 -0.73 -11.02
N VAL A 7 -3.16 0.51 -10.83
CA VAL A 7 -3.15 1.19 -9.52
C VAL A 7 -4.58 1.50 -9.14
N LEU A 8 -5.10 0.79 -8.13
CA LEU A 8 -6.52 0.86 -7.77
C LEU A 8 -6.95 2.28 -7.38
N SER A 9 -6.08 3.01 -6.69
CA SER A 9 -6.31 4.41 -6.28
C SER A 9 -6.34 5.41 -7.44
N GLU A 10 -5.86 5.04 -8.63
CA GLU A 10 -5.86 5.89 -9.82
C GLU A 10 -6.94 5.49 -10.85
N THR A 11 -7.44 4.25 -10.78
CA THR A 11 -8.38 3.69 -11.76
C THR A 11 -9.83 3.78 -11.29
N ASN A 12 -10.75 3.13 -12.01
CA ASN A 12 -12.17 3.09 -11.65
C ASN A 12 -12.82 1.77 -12.05
N TRP A 13 -14.04 1.54 -11.55
CA TRP A 13 -14.81 0.33 -11.81
C TRP A 13 -14.99 0.01 -13.30
N LYS A 14 -15.18 1.02 -14.15
CA LYS A 14 -15.36 0.81 -15.60
C LYS A 14 -14.13 0.14 -16.23
N THR A 15 -12.93 0.48 -15.77
CA THR A 15 -11.68 -0.14 -16.22
C THR A 15 -11.50 -1.54 -15.63
N VAL A 16 -11.80 -1.71 -14.34
CA VAL A 16 -11.53 -2.96 -13.61
C VAL A 16 -12.49 -4.08 -13.99
N LYS A 17 -13.77 -3.77 -14.22
CA LYS A 17 -14.83 -4.79 -14.38
C LYS A 17 -14.64 -5.74 -15.58
N ASP A 18 -13.93 -5.31 -16.62
CA ASP A 18 -13.72 -6.09 -17.86
C ASP A 18 -12.28 -6.62 -17.96
N GLN A 19 -11.45 -6.45 -16.92
CA GLN A 19 -10.04 -6.84 -16.89
C GLN A 19 -9.85 -8.01 -15.92
N GLU A 20 -9.22 -9.07 -16.41
CA GLU A 20 -8.76 -10.17 -15.55
C GLU A 20 -7.40 -9.80 -14.94
N TYR A 21 -7.26 -10.02 -13.64
CA TYR A 21 -6.03 -9.76 -12.88
C TYR A 21 -5.55 -11.07 -12.25
N GLU A 22 -4.24 -11.31 -12.29
CA GLU A 22 -3.61 -12.53 -11.80
C GLU A 22 -3.06 -12.38 -10.38
N ILE A 23 -2.67 -11.15 -10.01
CA ILE A 23 -1.99 -10.86 -8.74
C ILE A 23 -2.58 -9.60 -8.12
N ALA A 24 -2.88 -9.65 -6.83
CA ALA A 24 -3.11 -8.46 -6.01
C ALA A 24 -1.86 -8.17 -5.18
N ILE A 25 -1.45 -6.91 -5.15
CA ILE A 25 -0.32 -6.41 -4.36
C ILE A 25 -0.91 -5.44 -3.35
N LEU A 26 -0.78 -5.74 -2.06
CA LEU A 26 -1.19 -4.87 -0.97
C LEU A 26 0.03 -4.19 -0.36
N PRO A 27 0.30 -2.91 -0.67
CA PRO A 27 1.29 -2.13 0.06
C PRO A 27 0.84 -1.99 1.52
N TRP A 28 1.76 -2.17 2.45
CA TRP A 28 1.49 -2.04 3.88
C TRP A 28 2.68 -1.36 4.53
N GLY A 29 2.46 -0.14 5.02
CA GLY A 29 3.48 0.64 5.71
C GLY A 29 3.05 0.99 7.14
N ALA A 30 3.41 2.18 7.58
CA ALA A 30 3.14 2.68 8.92
C ALA A 30 2.94 4.20 8.93
N THR A 31 2.44 4.68 10.07
CA THR A 31 2.44 6.09 10.44
C THR A 31 3.35 6.21 11.67
N GLU A 32 4.64 6.43 11.43
CA GLU A 32 5.68 6.36 12.45
C GLU A 32 6.78 7.43 12.25
N ALA A 33 7.50 7.76 13.32
CA ALA A 33 8.55 8.78 13.23
C ALA A 33 9.81 8.21 12.59
N HIS A 34 10.25 8.83 11.49
CA HIS A 34 11.50 8.53 10.80
C HIS A 34 12.53 9.65 10.98
N ASN A 35 13.09 9.72 12.19
CA ASN A 35 14.09 10.74 12.56
C ASN A 35 13.54 12.18 12.33
N PHE A 36 14.42 13.18 12.19
CA PHE A 36 14.05 14.59 12.07
C PHE A 36 13.78 15.06 10.63
N HIS A 37 14.02 14.21 9.62
CA HIS A 37 14.12 14.65 8.23
C HIS A 37 13.23 13.87 7.26
N LEU A 38 12.75 12.68 7.63
CA LEU A 38 11.82 11.92 6.79
C LEU A 38 10.37 12.10 7.29
N PRO A 39 9.39 12.02 6.37
CA PRO A 39 7.99 12.13 6.73
C PRO A 39 7.49 10.89 7.49
N TYR A 40 6.42 11.05 8.26
CA TYR A 40 5.82 9.96 9.06
C TYR A 40 5.25 8.81 8.22
N GLY A 41 4.95 9.06 6.95
CA GLY A 41 4.41 8.08 6.02
C GLY A 41 5.43 7.57 5.01
N ILE A 42 6.73 7.68 5.30
CA ILE A 42 7.76 7.26 4.34
C ILE A 42 7.64 5.77 3.98
N ASP A 43 7.21 4.93 4.92
CA ASP A 43 6.97 3.50 4.68
C ASP A 43 5.86 3.28 3.64
N ASN A 44 4.83 4.12 3.66
CA ASN A 44 3.73 4.08 2.69
C ASN A 44 4.23 4.54 1.31
N ILE A 45 4.96 5.66 1.27
CA ILE A 45 5.50 6.23 0.03
C ILE A 45 6.44 5.24 -0.67
N GLN A 46 7.35 4.62 0.09
CA GLN A 46 8.29 3.64 -0.46
C GLN A 46 7.58 2.37 -0.93
N SER A 47 6.66 1.83 -0.12
CA SER A 47 5.92 0.63 -0.46
C SER A 47 5.05 0.83 -1.70
N ASP A 48 4.34 1.97 -1.79
CA ASP A 48 3.57 2.34 -2.98
C ASP A 48 4.45 2.46 -4.21
N TYR A 49 5.56 3.20 -4.11
CA TYR A 49 6.46 3.41 -5.24
C TYR A 49 7.00 2.09 -5.79
N ILE A 50 7.49 1.21 -4.90
CA ILE A 50 8.05 -0.09 -5.28
C ILE A 50 6.96 -0.99 -5.87
N ALA A 51 5.77 -1.05 -5.26
CA ALA A 51 4.67 -1.87 -5.75
C ALA A 51 4.19 -1.43 -7.14
N ILE A 52 4.04 -0.11 -7.36
CA ILE A 52 3.60 0.47 -8.63
C ILE A 52 4.63 0.22 -9.74
N GLU A 53 5.91 0.47 -9.49
CA GLU A 53 6.95 0.23 -10.51
C GLU A 53 7.14 -1.28 -10.79
N SER A 54 6.99 -2.13 -9.78
CA SER A 54 7.01 -3.58 -9.97
C SER A 54 5.81 -4.07 -10.81
N ALA A 55 4.61 -3.57 -10.52
CA ALA A 55 3.41 -3.88 -11.29
C ALA A 55 3.55 -3.42 -12.74
N LYS A 56 4.12 -2.24 -12.98
CA LYS A 56 4.43 -1.77 -14.34
C LYS A 56 5.31 -2.77 -15.11
N ILE A 57 6.41 -3.22 -14.50
CA ILE A 57 7.32 -4.21 -15.12
C ILE A 57 6.59 -5.54 -15.39
N ALA A 58 5.72 -5.97 -14.48
CA ALA A 58 4.89 -7.17 -14.67
C ALA A 58 3.92 -7.00 -15.86
N TRP A 59 3.27 -5.84 -15.98
CA TRP A 59 2.36 -5.53 -17.09
C TRP A 59 3.06 -5.51 -18.45
N GLU A 60 4.31 -5.02 -18.50
CA GLU A 60 5.16 -5.07 -19.71
C GLU A 60 5.49 -6.52 -20.13
N LYS A 61 5.38 -7.47 -19.21
CA LYS A 61 5.56 -8.92 -19.43
C LYS A 61 4.23 -9.67 -19.50
N ASP A 62 3.14 -8.94 -19.74
CA ASP A 62 1.77 -9.45 -19.83
C ASP A 62 1.20 -10.11 -18.57
N VAL A 63 1.81 -9.90 -17.40
CA VAL A 63 1.27 -10.33 -16.11
C VAL A 63 0.43 -9.19 -15.50
N LYS A 64 -0.88 -9.42 -15.36
CA LYS A 64 -1.84 -8.39 -14.92
C LYS A 64 -1.94 -8.32 -13.40
N ALA A 65 -1.03 -7.57 -12.79
CA ALA A 65 -1.08 -7.25 -11.36
C ALA A 65 -1.98 -6.04 -11.03
N MET A 66 -2.60 -6.02 -9.86
CA MET A 66 -3.32 -4.87 -9.30
C MET A 66 -2.64 -4.42 -8.01
N VAL A 67 -2.25 -3.15 -7.93
CA VAL A 67 -1.79 -2.52 -6.68
C VAL A 67 -2.99 -1.94 -5.94
N LEU A 68 -3.26 -2.46 -4.75
CA LEU A 68 -4.32 -2.02 -3.85
C LEU A 68 -3.91 -0.74 -3.09
N PRO A 69 -4.86 -0.01 -2.48
CA PRO A 69 -4.54 1.11 -1.61
C PRO A 69 -3.66 0.67 -0.42
N CYS A 70 -2.64 1.46 -0.10
CA CYS A 70 -1.74 1.19 1.00
C CYS A 70 -2.46 1.17 2.36
N VAL A 71 -2.13 0.20 3.21
CA VAL A 71 -2.53 0.20 4.63
C VAL A 71 -1.49 1.00 5.42
N PRO A 72 -1.85 2.15 6.03
CA PRO A 72 -0.88 3.07 6.62
C PRO A 72 -0.62 2.81 8.12
N PHE A 73 -0.78 1.57 8.59
CA PHE A 73 -0.76 1.23 10.01
C PHE A 73 0.17 0.06 10.32
N GLY A 74 1.22 0.33 11.09
CA GLY A 74 2.21 -0.64 11.53
C GLY A 74 2.11 -0.98 13.03
N VAL A 75 3.01 -1.87 13.48
CA VAL A 75 3.19 -2.20 14.90
C VAL A 75 4.19 -1.24 15.52
N ASN A 76 3.70 -0.26 16.29
CA ASN A 76 4.50 0.84 16.82
C ASN A 76 4.49 0.90 18.37
N THR A 77 4.44 -0.27 19.02
CA THR A 77 4.33 -0.38 20.48
C THR A 77 5.51 0.25 21.24
N GLY A 78 6.68 0.37 20.60
CA GLY A 78 7.85 1.05 21.17
C GLY A 78 7.89 2.57 20.99
N GLN A 79 6.87 3.16 20.34
CA GLN A 79 6.82 4.58 19.97
C GLN A 79 5.50 5.26 20.38
N LEU A 80 4.78 4.68 21.35
CA LEU A 80 3.47 5.18 21.78
C LEU A 80 3.51 6.60 22.38
N ASP A 81 4.67 7.03 22.86
CA ASP A 81 4.93 8.35 23.43
C ASP A 81 5.35 9.40 22.37
N ILE A 82 5.60 8.98 21.13
CA ILE A 82 5.95 9.87 20.03
C ILE A 82 4.68 10.48 19.42
N LYS A 83 4.66 11.82 19.31
CA LYS A 83 3.50 12.56 18.78
C LYS A 83 3.13 12.07 17.39
N PHE A 84 1.85 11.75 17.20
CA PHE A 84 1.25 11.32 15.93
C PHE A 84 1.67 9.93 15.43
N CYS A 85 2.53 9.18 16.14
CA CYS A 85 2.71 7.76 15.83
C CYS A 85 1.40 7.01 16.08
N ILE A 86 1.00 6.16 15.14
CA ILE A 86 -0.21 5.33 15.25
C ILE A 86 0.23 3.87 15.36
N ASN A 87 -0.10 3.24 16.48
CA ASN A 87 0.09 1.79 16.67
C ASN A 87 -1.19 1.02 16.32
N MET A 88 -1.06 0.01 15.46
CA MET A 88 -2.08 -1.02 15.28
C MET A 88 -1.53 -2.35 15.77
N ASN A 89 -2.21 -2.97 16.74
CA ASN A 89 -1.78 -4.23 17.32
C ASN A 89 -1.73 -5.34 16.25
N PRO A 90 -0.81 -6.32 16.36
CA PRO A 90 -0.74 -7.44 15.43
C PRO A 90 -2.08 -8.17 15.23
N SER A 91 -2.88 -8.33 16.30
CA SER A 91 -4.21 -8.94 16.21
C SER A 91 -5.19 -8.11 15.37
N THR A 92 -5.13 -6.79 15.45
CA THR A 92 -5.94 -5.89 14.62
C THR A 92 -5.50 -5.93 13.17
N GLN A 93 -4.18 -5.92 12.91
CA GLN A 93 -3.65 -6.09 11.55
C GLN A 93 -4.07 -7.43 10.95
N HIS A 94 -4.06 -8.50 11.74
CA HIS A 94 -4.58 -9.80 11.30
C HIS A 94 -6.06 -9.74 10.95
N THR A 95 -6.91 -9.08 11.76
CA THR A 95 -8.33 -8.89 11.42
C THR A 95 -8.50 -8.10 10.12
N VAL A 96 -7.75 -7.03 9.92
CA VAL A 96 -7.77 -6.27 8.66
C VAL A 96 -7.38 -7.16 7.47
N LEU A 97 -6.31 -7.94 7.59
CA LEU A 97 -5.88 -8.85 6.52
C LEU A 97 -6.88 -9.97 6.25
N MET A 98 -7.61 -10.43 7.27
CA MET A 98 -8.66 -11.44 7.10
C MET A 98 -9.90 -10.89 6.38
N ASP A 99 -10.16 -9.59 6.48
CA ASP A 99 -11.27 -8.92 5.78
C ASP A 99 -10.92 -8.53 4.33
N VAL A 100 -9.63 -8.41 4.01
CA VAL A 100 -9.10 -8.10 2.67
C VAL A 100 -8.99 -9.37 1.82
#